data_AF-A0A6A6GGP4-F1
#
_entry.id   AF-A0A6A6GGP4-F1
#
_cell.length_a   1.000
_cell.length_b   1.000
_cell.length_c   1.000
_cell.angle_alpha   90.00
_cell.angle_beta   90.00
_cell.angle_gamma   90.00
#
_symmetry.space_group_name_H-M   'P 1'
#
loop_
_entity.id
_entity.type
_entity.pdbx_description
1 polymer ?
#
loop_
_entity_poly.entity_id
_entity_poly.type
_entity_poly.pdbx_seq_one_letter_code
_entity_poly.pdbx_strand_id
1 'polypeptide(L)'
;MSEDPRRRRAAAAAASAPPPPPPPPPEAAQASPAPQNGQANTNGASQNEAKSTEEGGYKLRFCTVCASNNNRSMEAHLRLSTSQAQYPVISFGTGSLVRLPGPSIDKPNVYNFNNTSYDAMYRELESKDPRLYKANGILPMLERNRGVKWGPERWQDWKVGVPRVGKRIVAADDMRVGSNVDPDYNNDKGHEGTESGLVDIVFTCEERCWDAVVDDLLSRGSPLNRPVHVFNVDIKDNHEEALVGGRAILELADALNAAAKEERDAWALGAQSNGNNSWDQAHPRAREGFDARVPDILAEWQERWPHLPALWTLAWF
;
A
#
# COMPACT_ATOMS: atom_id res chain seq x y z
N MET A 1 -62.30 -14.32 -1.68
CA MET A 1 -61.30 -13.54 -2.45
C MET A 1 -60.45 -12.81 -1.43
N SER A 2 -59.22 -13.29 -1.21
CA SER A 2 -58.33 -12.79 -0.14
C SER A 2 -57.19 -12.02 -0.79
N GLU A 3 -57.15 -10.70 -0.57
CA GLU A 3 -56.23 -9.77 -1.22
C GLU A 3 -54.83 -9.77 -0.56
N ASP A 4 -53.81 -9.62 -1.41
CA ASP A 4 -52.37 -9.67 -1.09
C ASP A 4 -51.88 -8.39 -0.34
N PRO A 5 -51.22 -8.52 0.83
CA PRO A 5 -50.73 -7.40 1.64
C PRO A 5 -49.63 -6.52 1.01
N ARG A 6 -49.09 -6.87 -0.17
CA ARG A 6 -47.93 -6.18 -0.77
C ARG A 6 -48.23 -4.85 -1.48
N ARG A 7 -49.50 -4.41 -1.55
CA ARG A 7 -49.90 -3.16 -2.24
C ARG A 7 -49.98 -1.90 -1.36
N ARG A 8 -49.57 -1.94 -0.08
CA ARG A 8 -49.76 -0.82 0.86
C ARG A 8 -48.55 0.08 1.16
N ARG A 9 -47.43 -0.03 0.43
CA ARG A 9 -46.27 0.86 0.66
C ARG A 9 -45.81 1.72 -0.52
N ALA A 10 -46.62 1.81 -1.58
CA ALA A 10 -46.32 2.65 -2.75
C ALA A 10 -47.00 4.04 -2.74
N ALA A 11 -47.50 4.52 -1.60
CA ALA A 11 -48.17 5.82 -1.53
C ALA A 11 -48.01 6.49 -0.15
N ALA A 12 -46.81 7.02 0.13
CA ALA A 12 -46.58 8.12 1.09
C ALA A 12 -45.09 8.48 1.14
N ALA A 13 -44.65 9.40 0.28
CA ALA A 13 -43.53 10.34 0.51
C ALA A 13 -43.24 11.13 -0.78
N ALA A 14 -44.19 11.98 -1.17
CA ALA A 14 -43.92 13.10 -2.07
C ALA A 14 -43.92 14.37 -1.18
N ALA A 15 -42.73 14.81 -0.73
CA ALA A 15 -42.53 16.16 -0.21
C ALA A 15 -41.03 16.53 -0.20
N SER A 16 -40.74 17.71 -0.77
CA SER A 16 -39.53 18.55 -0.67
C SER A 16 -38.17 17.98 -1.14
N ALA A 17 -37.76 18.37 -2.35
CA ALA A 17 -36.36 18.41 -2.77
C ALA A 17 -35.65 19.63 -2.14
N PRO A 18 -34.37 19.53 -1.72
CA PRO A 18 -33.61 20.67 -1.23
C PRO A 18 -33.20 21.62 -2.38
N PRO A 19 -33.05 22.93 -2.12
CA PRO A 19 -32.68 23.90 -3.14
C PRO A 19 -31.21 23.72 -3.61
N PRO A 20 -30.89 24.11 -4.86
CA PRO A 20 -29.54 24.01 -5.39
C PRO A 20 -28.55 24.98 -4.71
N PRO A 21 -27.25 24.64 -4.66
CA PRO A 21 -26.24 25.51 -4.08
C PRO A 21 -26.04 26.81 -4.91
N PRO A 22 -25.61 27.91 -4.26
CA PRO A 22 -25.36 29.17 -4.93
C PRO A 22 -24.15 29.11 -5.89
N PRO A 23 -24.13 29.94 -6.95
CA PRO A 23 -23.03 29.98 -7.90
C PRO A 23 -21.73 30.55 -7.27
N PRO A 24 -20.55 30.13 -7.77
CA PRO A 24 -19.27 30.65 -7.30
C PRO A 24 -19.10 32.14 -7.66
N PRO A 25 -18.39 32.92 -6.81
CA PRO A 25 -18.11 34.33 -7.07
C PRO A 25 -17.17 34.53 -8.28
N PRO A 26 -17.25 35.70 -8.96
CA PRO A 26 -16.54 35.96 -10.21
C PRO A 26 -15.01 36.00 -10.05
N GLU A 27 -14.34 35.39 -11.02
CA GLU A 27 -12.90 35.35 -11.21
C GLU A 27 -12.35 36.76 -11.49
N ALA A 28 -11.48 37.26 -10.60
CA ALA A 28 -10.79 38.53 -10.80
C ALA A 28 -9.62 38.35 -11.78
N ALA A 29 -9.56 39.30 -12.72
CA ALA A 29 -8.67 39.31 -13.87
C ALA A 29 -7.17 39.34 -13.52
N GLN A 30 -6.42 38.78 -14.47
CA GLN A 30 -4.97 38.61 -14.53
C GLN A 30 -4.16 39.91 -14.39
N ALA A 31 -2.93 39.78 -13.87
CA ALA A 31 -1.82 40.65 -14.24
C ALA A 31 -0.56 39.80 -14.46
N SER A 32 -0.15 39.71 -15.73
CA SER A 32 1.17 39.19 -16.13
C SER A 32 2.24 40.26 -15.94
N PRO A 33 3.50 39.87 -15.69
CA PRO A 33 4.62 40.59 -16.26
C PRO A 33 5.48 39.70 -17.18
N ALA A 34 6.03 40.38 -18.19
CA ALA A 34 6.76 39.91 -19.35
C ALA A 34 8.08 39.16 -19.04
N PRO A 35 8.66 38.44 -20.03
CA PRO A 35 9.85 37.61 -19.83
C PRO A 35 11.13 38.44 -19.87
N GLN A 36 12.04 38.21 -18.92
CA GLN A 36 13.43 38.64 -19.04
C GLN A 36 14.35 37.42 -19.17
N ASN A 37 15.09 37.44 -20.28
CA ASN A 37 16.18 36.55 -20.65
C ASN A 37 17.38 36.77 -19.72
N GLY A 38 17.95 35.69 -19.19
CA GLY A 38 19.23 35.70 -18.46
C GLY A 38 19.85 34.31 -18.44
N GLN A 39 20.91 34.11 -19.22
CA GLN A 39 21.70 32.89 -19.30
C GLN A 39 22.59 32.67 -18.05
N ALA A 40 22.86 31.38 -17.80
CA ALA A 40 23.99 30.79 -17.06
C ALA A 40 24.00 30.93 -15.52
N ASN A 41 23.94 29.82 -14.78
CA ASN A 41 25.11 29.00 -14.49
C ASN A 41 24.74 27.73 -13.68
N THR A 42 25.60 26.72 -13.82
CA THR A 42 25.58 25.41 -13.17
C THR A 42 25.85 25.44 -11.66
N ASN A 43 25.36 24.41 -10.97
CA ASN A 43 25.57 23.99 -9.57
C ASN A 43 24.71 24.69 -8.50
N GLY A 44 23.71 23.97 -8.01
CA GLY A 44 22.99 24.26 -6.78
C GLY A 44 22.14 23.07 -6.38
N ALA A 45 22.55 22.35 -5.34
CA ALA A 45 21.74 21.34 -4.68
C ALA A 45 20.42 21.98 -4.23
N SER A 46 19.31 21.58 -4.85
CA SER A 46 17.98 22.03 -4.43
C SER A 46 17.57 21.26 -3.18
N GLN A 47 17.84 21.87 -2.02
CA GLN A 47 17.06 21.66 -0.81
C GLN A 47 15.63 22.13 -1.10
N ASN A 48 14.73 21.20 -1.43
CA ASN A 48 13.29 21.44 -1.34
C ASN A 48 12.82 20.88 0.01
N GLU A 49 12.92 21.71 1.05
CA GLU A 49 12.13 21.51 2.26
C GLU A 49 10.66 21.84 1.93
N ALA A 50 9.91 20.81 1.52
CA ALA A 50 8.47 20.87 1.53
C ALA A 50 8.01 20.85 3.00
N LYS A 51 7.75 22.03 3.58
CA LYS A 51 6.93 22.17 4.78
C LYS A 51 5.48 21.85 4.40
N SER A 52 5.12 20.57 4.40
CA SER A 52 3.73 20.16 4.57
C SER A 52 3.37 20.33 6.04
N THR A 53 2.45 21.22 6.31
CA THR A 53 1.71 21.25 7.59
C THR A 53 0.83 19.99 7.60
N GLU A 54 1.35 18.87 8.10
CA GLU A 54 0.64 17.59 8.12
C GLU A 54 -0.53 17.62 9.11
N GLU A 55 -1.74 17.87 8.61
CA GLU A 55 -2.95 17.36 9.25
C GLU A 55 -2.91 15.82 9.19
N GLY A 56 -2.26 15.18 10.16
CA GLY A 56 -2.15 13.72 10.19
C GLY A 56 -1.14 13.17 11.19
N GLY A 57 -0.14 13.96 11.59
CA GLY A 57 0.93 13.50 12.46
C GLY A 57 1.82 12.42 11.82
N TYR A 58 2.90 12.06 12.52
CA TYR A 58 3.86 11.09 12.02
C TYR A 58 3.25 9.69 11.78
N LYS A 59 3.66 9.06 10.67
CA LYS A 59 3.25 7.71 10.26
C LYS A 59 4.45 6.85 9.87
N LEU A 60 4.47 5.61 10.35
CA LEU A 60 5.32 4.55 9.81
C LEU A 60 4.92 4.22 8.37
N ARG A 61 5.90 3.82 7.57
CA ARG A 61 5.71 3.32 6.21
C ARG A 61 5.72 1.80 6.20
N PHE A 62 4.75 1.20 5.52
CA PHE A 62 4.54 -0.25 5.53
C PHE A 62 4.77 -0.89 4.17
N CYS A 63 5.12 -2.17 4.18
CA CYS A 63 5.16 -3.01 3.00
C CYS A 63 4.45 -4.34 3.29
N THR A 64 3.61 -4.84 2.38
CA THR A 64 2.97 -6.15 2.51
C THR A 64 3.40 -7.10 1.39
N VAL A 65 3.73 -8.35 1.71
CA VAL A 65 4.35 -9.29 0.77
C VAL A 65 3.70 -10.66 0.84
N CYS A 66 3.28 -11.20 -0.31
CA CYS A 66 2.86 -12.60 -0.45
C CYS A 66 3.49 -13.24 -1.68
N ALA A 67 3.01 -14.41 -2.13
CA ALA A 67 3.60 -15.09 -3.28
C ALA A 67 3.32 -14.38 -4.62
N SER A 68 2.04 -14.15 -4.93
CA SER A 68 1.57 -13.65 -6.24
C SER A 68 1.23 -12.16 -6.26
N ASN A 69 1.35 -11.46 -5.13
CA ASN A 69 0.80 -10.12 -4.89
C ASN A 69 -0.65 -9.98 -5.37
N ASN A 70 -1.56 -10.84 -4.90
CA ASN A 70 -2.93 -10.86 -5.43
C ASN A 70 -4.01 -10.94 -4.36
N ASN A 71 -3.87 -11.85 -3.40
CA ASN A 71 -4.86 -12.06 -2.36
C ASN A 71 -4.46 -11.39 -1.03
N ARG A 72 -3.60 -12.07 -0.24
CA ARG A 72 -3.23 -11.70 1.13
C ARG A 72 -2.56 -10.33 1.26
N SER A 73 -1.47 -10.07 0.52
CA SER A 73 -0.76 -8.79 0.56
C SER A 73 -1.64 -7.62 0.11
N MET A 74 -2.47 -7.84 -0.91
CA MET A 74 -3.37 -6.82 -1.46
C MET A 74 -4.55 -6.51 -0.55
N GLU A 75 -5.07 -7.51 0.19
CA GLU A 75 -6.06 -7.25 1.23
C GLU A 75 -5.44 -6.41 2.36
N ALA A 76 -4.25 -6.78 2.85
CA ALA A 76 -3.55 -6.00 3.86
C ALA A 76 -3.20 -4.58 3.38
N HIS A 77 -2.74 -4.43 2.13
CA HIS A 77 -2.48 -3.13 1.52
C HIS A 77 -3.75 -2.26 1.51
N LEU A 78 -4.88 -2.81 1.06
CA LEU A 78 -6.16 -2.09 1.07
C LEU A 78 -6.52 -1.65 2.50
N ARG A 79 -6.41 -2.55 3.48
CA ARG A 79 -6.73 -2.24 4.88
C ARG A 79 -5.86 -1.14 5.47
N LEU A 80 -4.55 -1.17 5.21
CA LEU A 80 -3.60 -0.16 5.70
C LEU A 80 -3.84 1.20 5.03
N SER A 81 -4.02 1.23 3.71
CA SER A 81 -4.19 2.47 2.95
C SER A 81 -5.54 3.15 3.18
N THR A 82 -6.60 2.37 3.46
CA THR A 82 -7.95 2.92 3.73
C THR A 82 -8.29 2.95 5.22
N SER A 83 -7.31 2.74 6.11
CA SER A 83 -7.53 2.89 7.55
C SER A 83 -7.82 4.35 7.90
N GLN A 84 -8.25 4.62 9.14
CA GLN A 84 -8.40 6.00 9.60
C GLN A 84 -7.07 6.76 9.58
N ALA A 85 -5.96 6.07 9.83
CA ALA A 85 -4.62 6.65 9.77
C ALA A 85 -4.14 6.84 8.33
N GLN A 86 -4.69 6.11 7.35
CA GLN A 86 -4.28 6.15 5.93
C GLN A 86 -2.75 6.00 5.81
N TYR A 87 -2.26 4.79 6.12
CA TYR A 87 -0.83 4.56 6.18
C TYR A 87 -0.18 4.60 4.79
N PRO A 88 1.05 5.16 4.68
CA PRO A 88 1.90 4.92 3.53
C PRO A 88 2.18 3.42 3.39
N VAL A 89 1.82 2.82 2.26
CA VAL A 89 1.95 1.38 2.06
C VAL A 89 2.28 1.00 0.61
N ILE A 90 3.19 0.06 0.45
CA ILE A 90 3.51 -0.62 -0.81
C ILE A 90 3.32 -2.13 -0.67
N SER A 91 3.22 -2.88 -1.77
CA SER A 91 3.02 -4.33 -1.70
C SER A 91 3.68 -5.12 -2.82
N PHE A 92 4.09 -6.36 -2.54
CA PHE A 92 4.85 -7.18 -3.47
C PHE A 92 4.52 -8.67 -3.45
N GLY A 93 5.05 -9.35 -4.47
CA GLY A 93 5.06 -10.78 -4.65
C GLY A 93 6.49 -11.31 -4.62
N THR A 94 6.76 -12.43 -3.96
CA THR A 94 8.09 -13.08 -3.99
C THR A 94 8.22 -14.15 -5.07
N GLY A 95 7.10 -14.56 -5.66
CA GLY A 95 7.05 -15.59 -6.70
C GLY A 95 7.84 -15.20 -7.95
N SER A 96 8.16 -16.20 -8.77
CA SER A 96 8.75 -15.94 -10.10
C SER A 96 7.71 -15.41 -11.09
N LEU A 97 6.45 -15.83 -10.94
CA LEU A 97 5.31 -15.47 -11.78
C LEU A 97 4.07 -15.32 -10.90
N VAL A 98 3.13 -14.50 -11.35
CA VAL A 98 1.80 -14.38 -10.74
C VAL A 98 0.99 -15.59 -11.17
N ARG A 99 0.48 -16.37 -10.21
CA ARG A 99 -0.35 -17.55 -10.49
C ARG A 99 -1.74 -17.35 -9.90
N LEU A 100 -2.76 -17.55 -10.72
CA LEU A 100 -4.17 -17.55 -10.33
C LEU A 100 -4.81 -18.91 -10.66
N PRO A 101 -5.74 -19.42 -9.83
CA PRO A 101 -6.48 -20.64 -10.15
C PRO A 101 -7.17 -20.54 -11.52
N GLY A 102 -7.15 -21.65 -12.27
CA GLY A 102 -7.85 -21.77 -13.55
C GLY A 102 -8.91 -22.86 -13.52
N PRO A 103 -9.34 -23.38 -14.69
CA PRO A 103 -10.40 -24.39 -14.77
C PRO A 103 -10.07 -25.72 -14.08
N SER A 104 -8.77 -26.03 -13.92
CA SER A 104 -8.28 -27.19 -13.19
C SER A 104 -6.97 -26.87 -12.48
N ILE A 105 -6.57 -27.69 -11.51
CA ILE A 105 -5.31 -27.52 -10.75
C ILE A 105 -4.08 -27.44 -11.66
N ASP A 106 -4.06 -28.22 -12.73
CA ASP A 106 -2.95 -28.26 -13.71
C ASP A 106 -2.98 -27.15 -14.76
N LYS A 107 -4.01 -26.30 -14.75
CA LYS A 107 -4.19 -25.23 -15.75
C LYS A 107 -4.35 -23.86 -15.07
N PRO A 108 -3.35 -23.39 -14.31
CA PRO A 108 -3.38 -22.05 -13.72
C PRO A 108 -3.31 -20.97 -14.79
N ASN A 109 -3.85 -19.79 -14.49
CA ASN A 109 -3.55 -18.58 -15.26
C ASN A 109 -2.25 -17.98 -14.72
N VAL A 110 -1.31 -17.67 -15.61
CA VAL A 110 0.05 -17.27 -15.25
C VAL A 110 0.40 -15.96 -15.93
N TYR A 111 0.90 -15.00 -15.16
CA TYR A 111 1.25 -13.67 -15.65
C TYR A 111 2.63 -13.25 -15.14
N ASN A 112 3.24 -12.28 -15.84
CA ASN A 112 4.49 -11.68 -15.43
C ASN A 112 4.22 -10.58 -14.40
N PHE A 113 5.07 -10.50 -13.37
CA PHE A 113 5.12 -9.32 -12.52
C PHE A 113 5.60 -8.10 -13.30
N ASN A 114 5.25 -6.90 -12.83
CA ASN A 114 5.69 -5.60 -13.35
C ASN A 114 5.24 -5.28 -14.81
N ASN A 115 4.75 -6.26 -15.57
CA ASN A 115 4.42 -6.16 -17.00
C ASN A 115 2.98 -6.52 -17.33
N THR A 116 2.12 -6.78 -16.34
CA THR A 116 0.71 -7.10 -16.60
C THR A 116 -0.15 -6.42 -15.55
N SER A 117 -0.96 -5.44 -15.96
CA SER A 117 -1.90 -4.78 -15.05
C SER A 117 -3.01 -5.71 -14.52
N TYR A 118 -3.57 -5.40 -13.34
CA TYR A 118 -4.75 -6.13 -12.85
C TYR A 118 -5.97 -5.94 -13.75
N ASP A 119 -6.09 -4.78 -14.43
CA ASP A 119 -7.16 -4.54 -15.40
C ASP A 119 -7.04 -5.46 -16.62
N ALA A 120 -5.82 -5.66 -17.14
CA ALA A 120 -5.56 -6.60 -18.22
C ALA A 120 -5.91 -8.05 -17.80
N MET A 121 -5.49 -8.48 -16.60
CA MET A 121 -5.85 -9.79 -16.05
C MET A 121 -7.38 -9.94 -15.92
N TYR A 122 -8.06 -8.91 -15.41
CA TYR A 122 -9.51 -8.92 -15.24
C TYR A 122 -10.22 -9.11 -16.58
N ARG A 123 -9.89 -8.28 -17.58
CA ARG A 123 -10.52 -8.32 -18.91
C ARG A 123 -10.27 -9.66 -19.61
N GLU A 124 -9.05 -10.20 -19.50
CA GLU A 124 -8.74 -11.50 -20.07
C GLU A 124 -9.61 -12.60 -19.46
N LEU A 125 -9.64 -12.69 -18.12
CA LEU A 125 -10.39 -13.74 -17.44
C LEU A 125 -11.91 -13.57 -17.61
N GLU A 126 -12.41 -12.34 -17.61
CA GLU A 126 -13.81 -12.05 -17.90
C GLU A 126 -14.21 -12.49 -19.31
N SER A 127 -13.35 -12.27 -20.31
CA SER A 127 -13.60 -12.73 -21.68
C SER A 127 -13.52 -14.25 -21.83
N LYS A 128 -12.70 -14.92 -21.00
CA LYS A 128 -12.39 -16.35 -21.11
C LYS A 128 -13.47 -17.24 -20.51
N ASP A 129 -13.87 -16.98 -19.26
CA ASP A 129 -15.01 -17.66 -18.61
C ASP A 129 -15.53 -16.84 -17.42
N PRO A 130 -16.46 -15.89 -17.66
CA PRO A 130 -16.92 -15.00 -16.61
C PRO A 130 -17.67 -15.74 -15.51
N ARG A 131 -18.27 -16.91 -15.80
CA ARG A 131 -19.02 -17.69 -14.81
C ARG A 131 -18.07 -18.36 -13.83
N LEU A 132 -17.02 -19.01 -14.34
CA LEU A 132 -15.98 -19.65 -13.51
C LEU A 132 -15.29 -18.62 -12.60
N TYR A 133 -14.80 -17.53 -13.19
CA TYR A 133 -13.98 -16.57 -12.44
C TYR A 133 -14.78 -15.65 -11.52
N LYS A 134 -16.10 -15.52 -11.70
CA LYS A 134 -17.00 -14.95 -10.68
C LYS A 134 -17.23 -15.94 -9.53
N ALA A 135 -17.51 -17.20 -9.85
CA ALA A 135 -17.83 -18.23 -8.85
C ALA A 135 -16.65 -18.54 -7.91
N ASN A 136 -15.42 -18.55 -8.41
CA ASN A 136 -14.22 -18.78 -7.59
C ASN A 136 -13.64 -17.52 -6.95
N GLY A 137 -14.31 -16.36 -7.10
CA GLY A 137 -13.90 -15.10 -6.48
C GLY A 137 -12.69 -14.39 -7.11
N ILE A 138 -12.17 -14.85 -8.25
CA ILE A 138 -11.01 -14.21 -8.90
C ILE A 138 -11.38 -12.86 -9.52
N LEU A 139 -12.50 -12.75 -10.23
CA LEU A 139 -12.92 -11.47 -10.82
C LEU A 139 -13.21 -10.41 -9.75
N PRO A 140 -13.97 -10.70 -8.66
CA PRO A 140 -14.10 -9.78 -7.53
C PRO A 140 -12.77 -9.38 -6.89
N MET A 141 -11.82 -10.31 -6.77
CA MET A 141 -10.49 -10.01 -6.23
C MET A 141 -9.69 -9.09 -7.15
N LEU A 142 -9.70 -9.32 -8.47
CA LEU A 142 -9.02 -8.47 -9.44
C LEU A 142 -9.68 -7.09 -9.54
N GLU A 143 -11.01 -7.01 -9.41
CA GLU A 143 -11.76 -5.75 -9.29
C GLU A 143 -11.27 -4.91 -8.10
N ARG A 144 -11.11 -5.54 -6.94
CA ARG A 144 -10.52 -4.89 -5.76
C ARG A 144 -9.10 -4.42 -6.07
N ASN A 145 -8.25 -5.28 -6.63
CA ASN A 145 -6.84 -5.00 -6.84
C ASN A 145 -6.58 -3.85 -7.82
N ARG A 146 -7.32 -3.79 -8.94
CA ARG A 146 -7.21 -2.67 -9.89
C ARG A 146 -7.67 -1.34 -9.30
N GLY A 147 -8.50 -1.37 -8.26
CA GLY A 147 -8.89 -0.20 -7.47
C GLY A 147 -7.93 0.13 -6.32
N VAL A 148 -6.81 -0.60 -6.18
CA VAL A 148 -5.75 -0.34 -5.19
C VAL A 148 -4.48 0.14 -5.89
N LYS A 149 -4.02 -0.57 -6.94
CA LYS A 149 -2.84 -0.20 -7.71
C LYS A 149 -2.86 -0.77 -9.12
N TRP A 150 -1.93 -0.33 -9.97
CA TRP A 150 -1.87 -0.72 -11.39
C TRP A 150 -1.76 -2.23 -11.63
N GLY A 151 -0.85 -2.92 -10.95
CA GLY A 151 -0.53 -4.32 -11.22
C GLY A 151 0.33 -4.96 -10.13
N PRO A 152 0.53 -6.29 -10.18
CA PRO A 152 1.37 -6.99 -9.23
C PRO A 152 2.85 -6.67 -9.46
N GLU A 153 3.57 -6.45 -8.37
CA GLU A 153 4.97 -6.08 -8.38
C GLU A 153 5.81 -7.13 -7.68
N ARG A 154 7.02 -7.36 -8.16
CA ARG A 154 7.91 -8.38 -7.60
C ARG A 154 8.88 -7.76 -6.60
N TRP A 155 9.02 -8.39 -5.44
CA TRP A 155 9.88 -7.93 -4.34
C TRP A 155 11.35 -7.81 -4.77
N GLN A 156 11.88 -8.86 -5.39
CA GLN A 156 13.29 -8.91 -5.79
C GLN A 156 13.64 -7.88 -6.88
N ASP A 157 12.64 -7.42 -7.63
CA ASP A 157 12.84 -6.42 -8.70
C ASP A 157 12.73 -4.99 -8.16
N TRP A 158 12.23 -4.80 -6.93
CA TRP A 158 12.15 -3.50 -6.30
C TRP A 158 13.53 -2.99 -5.91
N LYS A 159 13.88 -1.81 -6.42
CA LYS A 159 15.07 -1.05 -6.00
C LYS A 159 14.74 -0.21 -4.78
N VAL A 160 15.17 -0.66 -3.61
CA VAL A 160 14.98 0.06 -2.35
C VAL A 160 15.70 1.41 -2.40
N GLY A 161 15.07 2.45 -1.83
CA GLY A 161 15.57 3.83 -1.83
C GLY A 161 15.38 4.59 -3.13
N VAL A 162 14.85 3.94 -4.18
CA VAL A 162 14.47 4.64 -5.42
C VAL A 162 13.04 5.20 -5.26
N PRO A 163 12.84 6.50 -5.51
CA PRO A 163 11.53 7.12 -5.39
C PRO A 163 10.44 6.42 -6.21
N ARG A 164 9.27 6.21 -5.59
CA ARG A 164 8.09 5.61 -6.22
C ARG A 164 7.05 6.68 -6.55
N VAL A 165 7.42 7.59 -7.46
CA VAL A 165 6.56 8.70 -7.87
C VAL A 165 6.49 8.80 -9.38
N GLY A 166 5.33 9.21 -9.90
CA GLY A 166 5.11 9.38 -11.32
C GLY A 166 5.05 8.07 -12.12
N LYS A 167 5.34 8.17 -13.41
CA LYS A 167 5.16 7.07 -14.36
C LYS A 167 6.06 5.87 -14.07
N ARG A 168 5.45 4.68 -14.10
CA ARG A 168 6.09 3.38 -14.03
C ARG A 168 6.72 3.03 -15.38
N ILE A 169 7.83 2.32 -15.33
CA ILE A 169 8.42 1.70 -16.52
C ILE A 169 7.71 0.35 -16.72
N VAL A 170 6.78 0.32 -17.68
CA VAL A 170 6.07 -0.89 -18.08
C VAL A 170 6.57 -1.34 -19.46
N ALA A 171 6.55 -2.66 -19.71
CA ALA A 171 6.94 -3.19 -21.00
C ALA A 171 5.99 -2.70 -22.12
N ALA A 172 6.55 -2.39 -23.29
CA ALA A 172 5.84 -1.73 -24.38
C ALA A 172 4.70 -2.57 -24.99
N ASP A 173 4.73 -3.89 -24.78
CA ASP A 173 3.72 -4.87 -25.23
C ASP A 173 2.46 -4.90 -24.35
N ASP A 174 2.52 -4.38 -23.11
CA ASP A 174 1.35 -4.22 -22.23
C ASP A 174 0.64 -2.86 -22.42
N MET A 175 1.14 -1.99 -23.30
CA MET A 175 0.37 -0.84 -23.81
C MET A 175 -0.73 -1.33 -24.77
N ARG A 176 -1.65 -2.17 -24.30
CA ARG A 176 -2.99 -2.20 -24.88
C ARG A 176 -3.57 -0.81 -24.61
N VAL A 177 -3.40 0.09 -25.58
CA VAL A 177 -3.68 1.54 -25.62
C VAL A 177 -5.14 1.91 -25.25
N GLY A 178 -5.96 0.97 -24.76
CA GLY A 178 -7.34 1.15 -24.30
C GLY A 178 -7.64 0.65 -22.87
N SER A 179 -6.65 0.34 -22.02
CA SER A 179 -6.90 0.21 -20.58
C SER A 179 -6.87 1.59 -19.92
N ASN A 180 -7.96 2.01 -19.27
CA ASN A 180 -8.10 3.32 -18.62
C ASN A 180 -7.25 3.48 -17.34
N VAL A 181 -6.14 2.77 -17.23
CA VAL A 181 -5.29 2.76 -16.03
C VAL A 181 -3.92 3.30 -16.42
N ASP A 182 -3.63 4.54 -16.01
CA ASP A 182 -2.30 5.14 -16.17
C ASP A 182 -1.33 4.42 -15.22
N PRO A 183 -0.24 3.80 -15.73
CA PRO A 183 0.78 3.18 -14.91
C PRO A 183 1.59 4.27 -14.20
N ASP A 184 0.99 4.92 -13.20
CA ASP A 184 1.59 5.96 -12.37
C ASP A 184 1.52 5.53 -10.91
N TYR A 185 2.62 5.68 -10.17
CA TYR A 185 2.66 5.39 -8.73
C TYR A 185 1.73 6.30 -7.93
N ASN A 186 1.48 7.52 -8.40
CA ASN A 186 0.63 8.49 -7.71
C ASN A 186 -0.85 8.09 -7.70
N ASN A 187 -1.24 7.08 -8.50
CA ASN A 187 -2.60 6.55 -8.52
C ASN A 187 -2.80 5.38 -7.54
N ASP A 188 -1.73 4.90 -6.91
CA ASP A 188 -1.83 3.82 -5.93
C ASP A 188 -2.41 4.36 -4.62
N LYS A 189 -3.26 3.55 -3.98
CA LYS A 189 -3.70 3.83 -2.61
C LYS A 189 -2.51 3.73 -1.65
N GLY A 190 -2.38 4.69 -0.73
CA GLY A 190 -1.27 4.70 0.22
C GLY A 190 0.08 5.08 -0.36
N HIS A 191 0.12 5.71 -1.55
CA HIS A 191 1.37 6.19 -2.15
C HIS A 191 1.97 7.41 -1.41
N GLU A 192 1.14 8.26 -0.82
CA GLU A 192 1.58 9.44 -0.06
C GLU A 192 2.46 8.99 1.11
N GLY A 193 3.68 9.51 1.20
CA GLY A 193 4.71 9.11 2.18
C GLY A 193 5.65 7.99 1.71
N THR A 194 5.44 7.42 0.51
CA THR A 194 6.31 6.37 -0.07
C THR A 194 7.36 6.90 -1.04
N GLU A 195 7.48 8.22 -1.18
CA GLU A 195 8.34 8.90 -2.16
C GLU A 195 9.83 8.64 -1.93
N SER A 196 10.21 8.30 -0.70
CA SER A 196 11.58 7.90 -0.37
C SER A 196 11.96 6.52 -0.93
N GLY A 197 10.99 5.70 -1.34
CA GLY A 197 11.24 4.31 -1.71
C GLY A 197 11.74 3.45 -0.54
N LEU A 198 11.44 3.86 0.69
CA LEU A 198 11.80 3.17 1.93
C LEU A 198 10.54 2.84 2.71
N VAL A 199 10.63 1.78 3.52
CA VAL A 199 9.61 1.43 4.49
C VAL A 199 10.27 1.22 5.86
N ASP A 200 9.46 1.26 6.90
CA ASP A 200 9.92 1.03 8.28
C ASP A 200 9.58 -0.42 8.71
N ILE A 201 8.47 -0.96 8.19
CA ILE A 201 7.93 -2.28 8.53
C ILE A 201 7.58 -3.07 7.26
N VAL A 202 7.94 -4.35 7.21
CA VAL A 202 7.55 -5.31 6.17
C VAL A 202 6.73 -6.44 6.82
N PHE A 203 5.53 -6.70 6.29
CA PHE A 203 4.69 -7.85 6.64
C PHE A 203 4.72 -8.89 5.52
N THR A 204 5.12 -10.11 5.83
CA THR A 204 4.99 -11.27 4.94
C THR A 204 3.79 -12.12 5.36
N CYS A 205 3.11 -12.74 4.40
CA CYS A 205 1.86 -13.47 4.66
C CYS A 205 2.02 -15.01 4.80
N GLU A 206 3.25 -15.53 4.71
CA GLU A 206 3.60 -16.94 4.90
C GLU A 206 5.12 -17.09 5.00
N GLU A 207 5.58 -18.17 5.65
CA GLU A 207 7.00 -18.42 5.92
C GLU A 207 7.86 -18.48 4.66
N ARG A 208 7.34 -19.04 3.55
CA ARG A 208 8.08 -19.03 2.28
C ARG A 208 8.33 -17.61 1.74
N CYS A 209 7.40 -16.69 1.98
CA CYS A 209 7.57 -15.29 1.60
C CYS A 209 8.53 -14.58 2.56
N TRP A 210 8.47 -14.93 3.84
CA TRP A 210 9.43 -14.50 4.86
C TRP A 210 10.86 -14.83 4.46
N ASP A 211 11.15 -16.11 4.18
CA ASP A 211 12.48 -16.57 3.78
C ASP A 211 12.97 -15.81 2.55
N ALA A 212 12.12 -15.72 1.52
CA ALA A 212 12.46 -15.01 0.28
C ALA A 212 12.73 -13.52 0.48
N VAL A 213 12.07 -12.87 1.44
CA VAL A 213 12.31 -11.46 1.78
C VAL A 213 13.61 -11.31 2.56
N VAL A 214 13.82 -12.12 3.60
CA VAL A 214 14.99 -12.03 4.48
C VAL A 214 16.27 -12.41 3.73
N ASP A 215 16.24 -13.49 2.94
CA ASP A 215 17.38 -13.91 2.12
C ASP A 215 17.74 -12.85 1.07
N ASP A 216 16.74 -12.26 0.43
CA ASP A 216 16.94 -11.20 -0.55
C ASP A 216 17.56 -9.95 0.09
N LEU A 217 17.06 -9.51 1.26
CA LEU A 217 17.65 -8.40 2.01
C LEU A 217 19.10 -8.68 2.41
N LEU A 218 19.40 -9.89 2.89
CA LEU A 218 20.76 -10.29 3.23
C LEU A 218 21.67 -10.28 1.98
N SER A 219 21.17 -10.79 0.86
CA SER A 219 21.92 -10.87 -0.41
C SER A 219 22.24 -9.50 -1.03
N ARG A 220 21.40 -8.48 -0.74
CA ARG A 220 21.62 -7.10 -1.19
C ARG A 220 22.81 -6.44 -0.50
N GLY A 221 23.24 -6.94 0.66
CA GLY A 221 24.39 -6.40 1.40
C GLY A 221 24.14 -5.07 2.09
N SER A 222 22.86 -4.73 2.33
CA SER A 222 22.43 -3.55 3.10
C SER A 222 23.06 -2.21 2.68
N PRO A 223 22.98 -1.83 1.38
CA PRO A 223 23.64 -0.64 0.85
C PRO A 223 23.20 0.68 1.51
N LEU A 224 22.01 0.74 2.10
CA LEU A 224 21.50 1.95 2.75
C LEU A 224 21.78 1.95 4.25
N ASN A 225 22.20 0.82 4.81
CA ASN A 225 22.40 0.60 6.24
C ASN A 225 21.20 1.08 7.07
N ARG A 226 19.97 0.87 6.54
CA ARG A 226 18.74 1.32 7.19
C ARG A 226 18.01 0.12 7.81
N PRO A 227 17.76 0.11 9.13
CA PRO A 227 17.02 -0.98 9.76
C PRO A 227 15.55 -1.00 9.32
N VAL A 228 15.02 -2.20 9.13
CA VAL A 228 13.61 -2.49 8.81
C VAL A 228 13.14 -3.68 9.62
N HIS A 229 11.98 -3.56 10.28
CA HIS A 229 11.40 -4.71 10.95
C HIS A 229 10.64 -5.56 9.94
N VAL A 230 10.93 -6.85 9.93
CA VAL A 230 10.18 -7.81 9.12
C VAL A 230 9.34 -8.63 10.08
N PHE A 231 8.05 -8.76 9.79
CA PHE A 231 7.12 -9.65 10.48
C PHE A 231 6.54 -10.65 9.48
N ASN A 232 6.49 -11.93 9.85
CA ASN A 232 5.65 -12.90 9.17
C ASN A 232 4.35 -13.03 9.93
N VAL A 233 3.22 -13.02 9.25
CA VAL A 233 1.91 -13.41 9.79
C VAL A 233 1.40 -14.53 8.91
N ASP A 234 1.31 -15.75 9.44
CA ASP A 234 0.93 -16.90 8.63
C ASP A 234 -0.57 -16.86 8.29
N ILE A 235 -0.88 -16.49 7.05
CA ILE A 235 -2.23 -16.32 6.55
C ILE A 235 -2.45 -17.34 5.45
N LYS A 236 -3.46 -18.21 5.62
CA LYS A 236 -3.86 -19.18 4.60
C LYS A 236 -4.34 -18.47 3.33
N ASP A 237 -4.01 -19.03 2.18
CA ASP A 237 -4.29 -18.38 0.89
C ASP A 237 -5.72 -18.64 0.39
N ASN A 238 -6.69 -18.02 1.07
CA ASN A 238 -8.08 -17.93 0.63
C ASN A 238 -8.65 -16.56 0.99
N HIS A 239 -9.85 -16.24 0.49
CA HIS A 239 -10.45 -14.91 0.66
C HIS A 239 -10.81 -14.58 2.10
N GLU A 240 -11.33 -15.57 2.86
CA GLU A 240 -11.79 -15.37 4.23
C GLU A 240 -10.62 -15.09 5.17
N GLU A 241 -9.58 -15.92 5.08
CA GLU A 241 -8.37 -15.80 5.90
C GLU A 241 -7.58 -14.54 5.52
N ALA A 242 -7.56 -14.15 4.25
CA ALA A 242 -6.97 -12.86 3.85
C ALA A 242 -7.69 -11.66 4.49
N LEU A 243 -9.02 -11.70 4.59
CA LEU A 243 -9.80 -10.64 5.25
C LEU A 243 -9.51 -10.56 6.76
N VAL A 244 -9.38 -11.72 7.43
CA VAL A 244 -9.03 -11.79 8.86
C VAL A 244 -7.60 -11.31 9.06
N GLY A 245 -6.65 -11.86 8.32
CA GLY A 245 -5.23 -11.50 8.37
C GLY A 245 -4.97 -10.03 8.05
N GLY A 246 -5.68 -9.44 7.09
CA GLY A 246 -5.58 -8.01 6.79
C GLY A 246 -6.03 -7.11 7.95
N ARG A 247 -7.05 -7.52 8.72
CA ARG A 247 -7.46 -6.80 9.94
C ARG A 247 -6.42 -6.96 11.05
N ALA A 248 -5.92 -8.17 11.24
CA ALA A 248 -4.90 -8.45 12.25
C ALA A 248 -3.60 -7.67 11.97
N ILE A 249 -3.16 -7.60 10.71
CA ILE A 249 -2.02 -6.77 10.28
C ILE A 249 -2.26 -5.29 10.57
N LEU A 250 -3.46 -4.76 10.27
CA LEU A 250 -3.78 -3.36 10.56
C LEU A 250 -3.69 -3.07 12.07
N GLU A 251 -4.18 -3.97 12.91
CA GLU A 251 -4.10 -3.81 14.36
C GLU A 251 -2.65 -3.78 14.87
N LEU A 252 -1.78 -4.63 14.32
CA LEU A 252 -0.35 -4.61 14.62
C LEU A 252 0.31 -3.31 14.13
N ALA A 253 -0.05 -2.86 12.92
CA ALA A 253 0.43 -1.60 12.35
C ALA A 253 0.03 -0.39 13.21
N ASP A 254 -1.20 -0.35 13.71
CA ASP A 254 -1.70 0.70 14.61
C ASP A 254 -0.90 0.72 15.92
N ALA A 255 -0.65 -0.44 16.53
CA ALA A 255 0.14 -0.54 17.76
C ALA A 255 1.60 -0.10 17.55
N LEU A 256 2.23 -0.54 16.46
CA LEU A 256 3.59 -0.12 16.09
C LEU A 256 3.66 1.39 15.83
N ASN A 257 2.69 1.94 15.09
CA ASN A 257 2.67 3.36 14.78
C ASN A 257 2.44 4.23 16.02
N ALA A 258 1.57 3.80 16.94
CA ALA A 258 1.36 4.49 18.20
C ALA A 258 2.67 4.56 19.02
N ALA A 259 3.38 3.44 19.15
CA ALA A 259 4.67 3.42 19.84
C ALA A 259 5.72 4.30 19.13
N ALA A 260 5.83 4.22 17.81
CA ALA A 260 6.77 5.05 17.06
C ALA A 260 6.48 6.55 17.21
N LYS A 261 5.20 6.93 17.24
CA LYS A 261 4.78 8.31 17.47
C LYS A 261 5.13 8.78 18.88
N GLU A 262 4.83 7.99 19.90
CA GLU A 262 5.17 8.30 21.30
C GLU A 262 6.68 8.54 21.47
N GLU A 263 7.52 7.65 20.94
CA GLU A 263 8.98 7.76 21.05
C GLU A 263 9.52 8.96 20.27
N ARG A 264 8.96 9.23 19.07
CA ARG A 264 9.33 10.39 18.27
C ARG A 264 8.96 11.70 18.97
N ASP A 265 7.76 11.78 19.53
CA ASP A 265 7.27 12.96 20.24
C ASP A 265 8.09 13.20 21.53
N ALA A 266 8.42 12.13 22.27
CA ALA A 266 9.29 12.19 23.44
C ALA A 266 10.71 12.66 23.10
N TRP A 267 11.28 12.16 22.00
CA TRP A 267 12.59 12.59 21.50
C TRP A 267 12.59 14.08 21.11
N ALA A 268 11.55 14.53 20.41
CA ALA A 268 11.40 15.93 20.01
C ALA A 268 11.27 16.89 21.20
N LEU A 269 10.66 16.44 22.31
CA LEU A 269 10.54 17.22 23.55
C LEU A 269 11.84 17.23 24.39
N GLY A 270 12.62 16.14 24.36
CA GLY A 270 13.84 15.99 25.17
C GLY A 270 15.12 16.55 24.53
N ALA A 271 15.18 16.66 23.21
CA ALA A 271 16.37 17.12 22.50
C ALA A 271 16.41 18.66 22.37
N GLN A 272 17.47 19.30 22.86
CA GLN A 272 17.83 20.70 22.54
C GLN A 272 18.36 20.86 21.10
N SER A 273 17.90 20.05 20.14
CA SER A 273 18.47 20.00 18.79
C SER A 273 17.45 20.28 17.69
N ASN A 274 17.82 21.21 16.81
CA ASN A 274 17.26 21.39 15.49
C ASN A 274 17.05 20.06 14.75
N GLY A 275 15.82 19.81 14.30
CA GLY A 275 15.57 19.04 13.09
C GLY A 275 14.69 17.80 13.28
N ASN A 276 13.47 17.88 12.74
CA ASN A 276 12.49 16.80 12.56
C ASN A 276 12.97 15.60 11.69
N ASN A 277 14.25 15.51 11.33
CA ASN A 277 14.77 14.61 10.29
C ASN A 277 15.63 13.46 10.82
N SER A 278 15.87 13.37 12.13
CA SER A 278 16.78 12.35 12.71
C SER A 278 16.25 10.91 12.52
N TRP A 279 14.92 10.72 12.56
CA TRP A 279 14.27 9.44 12.31
C TRP A 279 14.43 8.97 10.86
N ASP A 280 14.19 9.86 9.90
CA ASP A 280 14.29 9.54 8.47
C ASP A 280 15.73 9.33 8.01
N GLN A 281 16.70 9.96 8.68
CA GLN A 281 18.13 9.68 8.50
C GLN A 281 18.60 8.38 9.17
N ALA A 282 17.68 7.60 9.77
CA ALA A 282 17.99 6.36 10.48
C ALA A 282 19.09 6.54 11.54
N HIS A 283 19.13 7.70 12.20
CA HIS A 283 20.12 7.92 13.25
C HIS A 283 19.89 6.90 14.37
N PRO A 284 20.89 6.09 14.76
CA PRO A 284 20.68 4.93 15.63
C PRO A 284 19.92 5.22 16.93
N ARG A 285 20.19 6.39 17.53
CA ARG A 285 19.53 6.83 18.78
C ARG A 285 18.08 7.30 18.62
N ALA A 286 17.68 7.73 17.43
CA ALA A 286 16.34 8.28 17.21
C ALA A 286 15.25 7.21 17.21
N ARG A 287 15.63 5.95 16.94
CA ARG A 287 14.72 4.79 16.87
C ARG A 287 14.86 3.81 18.02
N GLU A 288 15.92 3.93 18.83
CA GLU A 288 16.27 2.97 19.88
C GLU A 288 15.08 2.65 20.82
N GLY A 289 14.33 3.67 21.25
CA GLY A 289 13.15 3.48 22.10
C GLY A 289 12.01 2.71 21.41
N PHE A 290 11.75 2.99 20.13
CA PHE A 290 10.75 2.27 19.36
C PHE A 290 11.18 0.84 19.08
N ASP A 291 12.40 0.65 18.59
CA ASP A 291 12.94 -0.66 18.23
C ASP A 291 12.96 -1.61 19.45
N ALA A 292 13.22 -1.06 20.65
CA ALA A 292 13.18 -1.82 21.91
C ALA A 292 11.78 -2.29 22.31
N ARG A 293 10.72 -1.57 21.93
CA ARG A 293 9.33 -1.91 22.26
C ARG A 293 8.69 -2.90 21.28
N VAL A 294 9.28 -3.09 20.10
CA VAL A 294 8.71 -3.95 19.05
C VAL A 294 8.43 -5.39 19.51
N PRO A 295 9.33 -6.10 20.22
CA PRO A 295 9.07 -7.46 20.68
C PRO A 295 7.86 -7.56 21.62
N ASP A 296 7.69 -6.59 22.52
CA ASP A 296 6.58 -6.57 23.48
C ASP A 296 5.24 -6.29 22.76
N ILE A 297 5.23 -5.35 21.81
CA ILE A 297 4.06 -5.06 20.97
C ILE A 297 3.63 -6.32 20.20
N LEU A 298 4.59 -7.06 19.64
CA LEU A 298 4.31 -8.30 18.95
C LEU A 298 3.75 -9.37 19.88
N ALA A 299 4.30 -9.51 21.09
CA ALA A 299 3.83 -10.47 22.08
C ALA A 299 2.36 -10.20 22.46
N GLU A 300 2.03 -8.95 22.79
CA GLU A 300 0.65 -8.54 23.10
C GLU A 300 -0.31 -8.78 21.93
N TRP A 301 0.13 -8.51 20.70
CA TRP A 301 -0.66 -8.79 19.51
C TRP A 301 -0.87 -10.30 19.32
N GLN A 302 0.16 -11.12 19.55
CA GLN A 302 0.08 -12.58 19.39
C GLN A 302 -0.89 -13.22 20.39
N GLU A 303 -1.00 -12.67 21.61
CA GLU A 303 -2.01 -13.11 22.59
C GLU A 303 -3.44 -12.87 22.11
N ARG A 304 -3.69 -11.77 21.37
CA ARG A 304 -5.01 -11.47 20.78
C ARG A 304 -5.29 -12.29 19.53
N TRP A 305 -4.25 -12.66 18.79
CA TRP A 305 -4.34 -13.42 17.53
C TRP A 305 -3.64 -14.79 17.59
N PRO A 306 -4.01 -15.70 18.51
CA PRO A 306 -3.27 -16.95 18.75
C PRO A 306 -3.32 -17.96 17.59
N HIS A 307 -4.21 -17.74 16.62
CA HIS A 307 -4.38 -18.58 15.43
C HIS A 307 -3.62 -18.06 14.19
N LEU A 308 -2.99 -16.89 14.29
CA LEU A 308 -2.12 -16.32 13.28
C LEU A 308 -0.71 -16.25 13.86
N PRO A 309 0.06 -17.36 13.80
CA PRO A 309 1.41 -17.37 14.35
C PRO A 309 2.27 -16.36 13.58
N ALA A 310 3.05 -15.58 14.33
CA ALA A 310 3.93 -14.58 13.80
C ALA A 310 5.41 -14.85 14.09
N LEU A 311 6.24 -14.49 13.12
CA LEU A 311 7.70 -14.45 13.26
C LEU A 311 8.16 -13.00 13.16
N TRP A 312 9.30 -12.69 13.75
CA TRP A 312 9.89 -11.36 13.68
C TRP A 312 11.41 -11.39 13.66
N THR A 313 11.98 -10.43 12.93
CA THR A 313 13.41 -10.18 12.85
C THR A 313 13.65 -8.71 12.48
N LEU A 314 14.82 -8.23 12.82
CA LEU A 314 15.35 -6.96 12.32
C LEU A 314 16.25 -7.25 11.11
N ALA A 315 16.01 -6.57 10.00
CA ALA A 315 16.81 -6.65 8.78
C ALA A 315 17.31 -5.25 8.37
N TRP A 316 18.13 -5.17 7.33
CA TRP A 316 18.72 -3.92 6.86
C TRP A 316 18.60 -3.77 5.34
N PHE A 317 18.05 -2.63 4.92
CA PHE A 317 18.07 -2.15 3.54
C PHE A 317 19.44 -1.60 3.13
#